data_AF-A0A9E4IXD7-F1
#
_entry.id   AF-A0A9E4IXD7-F1
#
_cell.length_a   1.000
_cell.length_b   1.000
_cell.length_c   1.000
_cell.angle_alpha   90.00
_cell.angle_beta   90.00
_cell.angle_gamma   90.00
#
_symmetry.space_group_name_H-M   'P 1'
#
loop_
_entity.id
_entity.type
_entity.pdbx_description
1 polymer ?
#
loop_
_entity_poly.entity_id
_entity_poly.type
_entity_poly.pdbx_seq_one_letter_code
_entity_poly.pdbx_strand_id
1 'polypeptide(L)' 'DVEGLSAGLAADFDPGLEVTVRATGENGETTFRALVRLDTPQEAEYYRHAGILQYVLRQLLDDDA' A
#
# COMPACT_ATOMS: atom_id res chain seq x y z
N ASP A 1 -0.29 -12.45 -5.53
CA ASP A 1 -0.41 -12.27 -4.08
C ASP A 1 0.79 -11.51 -3.57
N VAL A 2 0.61 -10.65 -2.56
CA VAL A 2 1.70 -9.85 -1.98
C VAL A 2 1.73 -10.07 -0.48
N GLU A 3 2.61 -10.97 -0.06
CA GLU A 3 2.72 -11.41 1.33
C GLU A 3 3.46 -10.35 2.16
N GLY A 4 2.94 -10.07 3.36
CA GLY A 4 3.53 -9.08 4.29
C GLY A 4 3.08 -7.64 4.07
N LEU A 5 2.40 -7.32 2.94
CA LEU A 5 1.97 -5.95 2.64
C LEU A 5 0.98 -5.39 3.68
N SER A 6 -0.07 -6.15 3.99
CA SER A 6 -1.11 -5.71 4.94
C SER A 6 -0.56 -5.50 6.35
N ALA A 7 0.29 -6.42 6.83
CA ALA A 7 0.93 -6.32 8.14
C ALA A 7 1.91 -5.13 8.20
N GLY A 8 2.71 -4.93 7.15
CA GLY A 8 3.66 -3.81 7.07
C GLY A 8 2.98 -2.44 7.02
N LEU A 9 1.77 -2.35 6.45
CA LEU A 9 1.00 -1.10 6.40
C LEU A 9 0.12 -0.85 7.64
N ALA A 10 -0.04 -1.86 8.50
CA ALA A 10 -0.71 -1.72 9.80
C ALA A 10 0.24 -1.21 10.90
N ALA A 11 1.56 -1.37 10.71
CA ALA A 11 2.57 -0.79 11.59
C ALA A 11 2.75 0.72 11.32
N ASP A 12 3.58 1.38 12.14
CA ASP A 12 4.08 2.71 11.82
C ASP A 12 4.79 2.70 10.45
N PHE A 13 4.77 3.85 9.76
CA PHE A 13 5.36 3.99 8.43
C PHE A 13 6.81 3.48 8.38
N ASP A 14 7.05 2.43 7.60
CA ASP A 14 8.37 1.81 7.37
C ASP A 14 8.82 2.02 5.91
N PRO A 15 9.62 3.07 5.64
CA PRO A 15 10.11 3.34 4.30
C PRO A 15 11.06 2.21 3.85
N GLY A 16 10.76 1.62 2.69
CA GLY A 16 11.58 0.54 2.14
C GLY A 16 11.19 -0.86 2.62
N LEU A 17 9.97 -1.04 3.16
CA LEU A 17 9.37 -2.35 3.43
C LEU A 17 9.57 -3.32 2.25
N GLU A 18 10.22 -4.45 2.50
CA GLU A 18 10.39 -5.53 1.53
C GLU A 18 9.26 -6.56 1.67
N VAL A 19 8.62 -6.91 0.57
CA VAL A 19 7.52 -7.89 0.50
C VAL A 19 7.85 -9.03 -0.44
N THR A 20 7.21 -10.18 -0.21
CA THR A 20 7.27 -11.32 -1.13
C THR A 20 6.10 -11.25 -2.10
N VAL A 21 6.39 -11.17 -3.40
CA VAL A 21 5.39 -11.19 -4.46
C VAL A 21 5.31 -12.59 -5.05
N ARG A 22 4.11 -13.15 -5.05
CA ARG A 22 3.77 -14.40 -5.75
C ARG A 22 2.95 -14.06 -6.98
N ALA A 23 3.52 -14.23 -8.17
CA ALA A 23 2.90 -13.92 -9.45
C ALA A 23 2.57 -15.21 -10.20
N THR A 24 1.34 -15.30 -10.72
CA THR A 24 0.89 -16.43 -11.54
C THR A 24 0.76 -15.95 -12.99
N GLY A 25 1.43 -16.63 -13.91
CA GLY A 25 1.36 -16.34 -15.35
C GLY A 25 1.26 -17.62 -16.19
N GLU A 26 1.28 -17.46 -17.52
CA GLU A 26 1.16 -18.58 -18.47
C GLU A 26 2.25 -19.64 -18.30
N ASN A 27 3.43 -19.23 -17.80
CA ASN A 27 4.58 -20.11 -17.55
C ASN A 27 4.60 -20.70 -16.13
N GLY A 28 3.54 -20.51 -15.35
CA GLY A 28 3.43 -20.97 -13.96
C GLY A 28 3.61 -19.86 -12.93
N GLU A 29 3.96 -20.26 -11.71
CA GLU A 29 4.12 -19.37 -10.56
C GLU A 29 5.57 -18.92 -10.40
N THR A 30 5.76 -17.63 -10.10
CA THR A 30 7.05 -17.01 -9.82
C THR A 30 6.97 -16.27 -8.50
N THR A 31 8.01 -16.40 -7.67
CA THR A 31 8.13 -15.71 -6.39
C THR A 31 9.38 -14.85 -6.39
N PHE A 32 9.26 -13.59 -5.98
CA PHE A 32 10.38 -12.66 -5.88
C PHE A 32 10.16 -11.62 -4.78
N ARG A 33 11.24 -10.98 -4.35
CA ARG A 33 11.20 -9.89 -3.36
C ARG A 33 11.08 -8.54 -4.05
N ALA A 34 10.27 -7.66 -3.50
CA ALA A 34 10.05 -6.32 -4.02
C ALA A 34 10.02 -5.29 -2.88
N LEU A 35 10.50 -4.08 -3.16
CA LEU A 35 10.40 -2.95 -2.24
C LEU A 35 9.05 -2.25 -2.44
N VAL A 36 8.35 -1.98 -1.35
CA VAL A 36 7.16 -1.13 -1.33
C VAL A 36 7.61 0.33 -1.40
N ARG A 37 7.13 1.06 -2.42
CA ARG A 37 7.50 2.45 -2.71
C ARG A 37 6.46 3.45 -2.23
N LEU A 38 6.02 3.26 -0.98
CA LEU A 38 5.38 4.33 -0.22
C LEU A 38 6.53 5.03 0.50
N ASP A 39 7.02 6.09 -0.11
CA ASP A 39 8.27 6.75 0.28
C ASP A 39 8.00 7.87 1.31
N THR A 40 6.74 8.24 1.51
CA THR A 40 6.29 9.22 2.51
C THR A 40 5.16 8.70 3.41
N PRO A 41 5.05 9.18 4.66
CA PRO A 41 3.92 8.85 5.53
C PRO A 41 2.56 9.19 4.90
N GLN A 42 2.50 10.27 4.13
CA GLN A 42 1.29 10.73 3.46
C GLN A 42 0.81 9.76 2.36
N GLU A 43 1.73 9.11 1.63
CA GLU A 43 1.38 8.08 0.65
C GLU A 43 0.80 6.83 1.31
N ALA A 44 1.30 6.45 2.50
CA ALA A 44 0.71 5.36 3.28
C ALA A 44 -0.72 5.69 3.72
N GLU A 45 -1.00 6.94 4.10
CA GLU A 45 -2.38 7.38 4.35
C GLU A 45 -3.25 7.31 3.10
N TYR A 46 -2.75 7.79 1.96
CA TYR A 46 -3.50 7.65 0.70
C TYR A 46 -3.82 6.20 0.40
N TYR A 47 -2.87 5.28 0.60
CA TYR A 47 -3.11 3.85 0.42
C TYR A 47 -4.19 3.33 1.37
N ARG A 48 -4.10 3.64 2.67
CA ARG A 48 -5.12 3.25 3.69
C ARG A 48 -6.51 3.72 3.33
N HIS A 49 -6.60 4.89 2.69
CA HIS A 49 -7.85 5.48 2.24
C HIS A 49 -8.32 5.01 0.85
N ALA A 50 -7.71 3.98 0.27
CA ALA A 50 -7.98 3.46 -1.07
C ALA A 50 -7.72 4.48 -2.20
N GLY A 51 -6.71 5.33 -2.00
CA GLY A 51 -6.20 6.29 -2.98
C GLY A 51 -6.35 7.75 -2.55
N ILE A 52 -5.55 8.63 -3.18
CA ILE A 52 -5.52 10.07 -2.88
C ILE A 52 -6.88 10.74 -3.08
N LEU A 53 -7.63 10.38 -4.13
CA LEU A 53 -8.93 10.99 -4.41
C LEU A 53 -9.92 10.72 -3.26
N GLN A 54 -9.96 9.48 -2.78
CA GLN A 54 -10.87 9.08 -1.71
C GLN A 54 -10.43 9.64 -0.34
N TYR A 55 -9.13 9.83 -0.12
CA TYR A 55 -8.62 10.55 1.05
C TYR A 55 -9.14 12.00 1.05
N VAL A 56 -8.93 12.74 -0.04
CA VAL A 56 -9.30 14.15 -0.14
C VAL A 56 -10.82 14.35 -0.12
N LEU A 57 -11.60 13.55 -0.86
CA LEU A 57 -13.05 13.70 -0.88
C LEU A 57 -13.67 13.50 0.52
N ARG A 58 -13.14 12.58 1.32
CA ARG A 58 -13.62 12.39 2.70
C ARG A 58 -13.26 13.57 3.59
N GLN A 59 -12.05 14.13 3.46
CA GLN A 59 -11.67 15.34 4.18
C GLN A 59 -12.57 16.52 3.86
N LEU A 60 -12.90 16.75 2.59
CA LEU A 60 -13.82 17.82 2.20
C LEU A 60 -15.23 17.62 2.78
N LEU A 61 -15.71 16.38 2.84
CA LEU A 61 -17.00 16.08 3.47
C LEU A 61 -16.98 16.31 4.99
N ASP A 62 -15.84 16.04 5.64
CA ASP A 62 -15.66 16.26 7.08
C ASP A 62 -15.46 17.75 7.40
N ASP A 63 -14.81 18.52 6.53
CA ASP A 63 -14.60 19.97 6.68
C ASP A 63 -15.88 20.79 6.48
N ASP A 64 -16.84 20.26 5.70
CA ASP A 64 -18.16 20.86 5.46
C ASP A 64 -19.20 20.51 6.57
N ALA A 65 -18.80 19.75 7.61
CA ALA A 65 -19.67 19.29 8.70
C ALA A 65 -19.67 20.17 9.97
#